data_AF-R7R1W7-F1
#
_entry.id   AF-R7R1W7-F1
#
_cell.length_a   1.000
_cell.length_b   1.000
_cell.length_c   1.000
_cell.angle_alpha   90.00
_cell.angle_beta   90.00
_cell.angle_gamma   90.00
#
_symmetry.space_group_name_H-M   'P 1'
#
loop_
_entity.id
_entity.type
_entity.pdbx_description
1 polymer ?
#
loop_
_entity_poly.entity_id
_entity_poly.type
_entity_poly.pdbx_seq_one_letter_code
_entity_poly.pdbx_strand_id
1 'polypeptide(L)'
;MEKRICRKCLLQDMEGEEGKAYVKKYTDVLREADRAEDALYEKRLMTCRSCDYLTEATCQACGCYVELRAAAKRAGCPYKKW
;
A
#
# COMPACT_ATOMS: atom_id res chain seq x y z
N MET A 1 -26.23 -12.56 5.46
CA MET A 1 -24.95 -12.61 4.71
C MET A 1 -23.95 -11.74 5.43
N GLU A 2 -23.12 -12.33 6.28
CA GLU A 2 -22.02 -11.63 6.93
C GLU A 2 -21.04 -11.21 5.84
N LYS A 3 -20.98 -9.90 5.53
CA LYS A 3 -19.94 -9.36 4.65
C LYS A 3 -18.62 -9.72 5.31
N ARG A 4 -17.86 -10.65 4.72
CA ARG A 4 -16.49 -10.92 5.14
C ARG A 4 -15.72 -9.62 4.93
N ILE A 5 -15.60 -8.83 5.99
CA ILE A 5 -14.85 -7.57 5.98
C ILE A 5 -13.41 -7.99 5.68
N CYS A 6 -12.97 -7.70 4.46
CA CYS A 6 -11.64 -8.00 4.03
C CYS A 6 -10.69 -7.11 4.84
N ARG A 7 -10.05 -7.63 5.89
CA ARG A 7 -9.02 -6.86 6.60
C ARG A 7 -7.79 -6.61 5.73
N LYS A 8 -7.74 -7.11 4.50
CA LYS A 8 -6.72 -6.78 3.49
C LYS A 8 -7.15 -5.59 2.61
N CYS A 9 -8.06 -4.73 3.06
CA CYS A 9 -8.41 -3.49 2.38
C CYS A 9 -7.19 -2.57 2.25
N LEU A 10 -7.16 -1.80 1.15
CA LEU A 10 -6.20 -0.73 0.93
C LEU A 10 -6.61 0.52 1.73
N LEU A 11 -5.69 1.47 1.94
CA LEU A 11 -5.92 2.67 2.74
C LEU A 11 -6.97 3.55 2.05
N GLN A 12 -7.02 3.50 0.72
CA GLN A 12 -8.06 4.11 -0.10
C GLN A 12 -9.45 3.46 0.02
N ASP A 13 -9.52 2.22 0.53
CA ASP A 13 -10.72 1.39 0.62
C ASP A 13 -11.25 1.28 2.06
N MET A 14 -10.45 1.73 3.04
CA MET A 14 -10.92 1.91 4.41
C MET A 14 -12.01 3.01 4.41
N GLU A 15 -13.11 2.78 5.13
CA GLU A 15 -14.19 3.76 5.29
C GLU A 15 -13.65 5.03 5.94
N GLY A 16 -13.29 6.02 5.11
CA GLY A 16 -12.75 7.31 5.51
C GLY A 16 -12.07 8.01 4.35
N GLU A 17 -12.60 9.16 3.92
CA GLU A 17 -12.01 10.00 2.87
C GLU A 17 -10.54 10.39 3.19
N GLU A 18 -10.20 10.38 4.49
CA GLU A 18 -8.89 10.65 5.04
C GLU A 18 -7.81 9.68 4.56
N GLY A 19 -8.12 8.39 4.42
CA GLY A 19 -7.14 7.39 3.97
C GLY A 19 -6.68 7.66 2.54
N LYS A 20 -7.64 7.94 1.65
CA LYS A 20 -7.38 8.31 0.25
C LYS A 20 -6.65 9.65 0.15
N ALA A 21 -7.05 10.65 0.93
CA ALA A 21 -6.38 11.94 0.99
C ALA A 21 -4.93 11.81 1.49
N TYR A 22 -4.68 10.94 2.47
CA TYR A 22 -3.35 10.67 3.02
C TYR A 22 -2.43 10.02 2.00
N VAL A 23 -2.88 8.96 1.31
CA VAL A 23 -2.11 8.33 0.22
C VAL A 23 -1.79 9.36 -0.86
N LYS A 24 -2.78 10.14 -1.30
CA LYS A 24 -2.59 11.16 -2.33
C LYS A 24 -1.58 12.22 -1.90
N LYS A 25 -1.72 12.78 -0.69
CA LYS A 25 -0.82 13.79 -0.15
C LYS A 25 0.62 13.28 -0.04
N TYR A 26 0.80 12.06 0.44
CA TYR A 26 2.15 11.49 0.58
C TYR A 26 2.78 11.16 -0.78
N THR A 27 1.97 10.68 -1.73
CA THR A 27 2.41 10.36 -3.08
C THR A 27 2.73 11.63 -3.89
N ASP A 28 2.05 12.74 -3.60
CA ASP A 28 2.29 14.07 -4.18
C ASP A 28 3.58 14.71 -3.65
N VAL A 29 3.86 14.56 -2.34
CA VAL A 29 5.13 14.99 -1.73
C VAL A 29 6.31 14.13 -2.20
N LEU A 30 6.06 12.90 -2.66
CA LEU A 30 7.10 12.07 -3.25
C LEU A 30 7.57 12.66 -4.58
N ARG A 31 8.85 12.99 -4.65
CA ARG A 31 9.51 13.44 -5.89
C ARG A 31 9.39 12.35 -6.95
N GLU A 32 9.29 12.75 -8.22
CA GLU A 32 9.21 11.81 -9.35
C GLU A 32 10.37 10.80 -9.36
N ALA A 33 11.58 11.23 -8.94
CA ALA A 33 12.75 10.35 -8.81
C ALA A 33 12.57 9.23 -7.76
N ASP A 34 11.80 9.51 -6.71
CA ASP A 34 11.50 8.57 -5.63
C ASP A 34 10.19 7.80 -5.87
N ARG A 35 9.38 8.20 -6.86
CA ARG A 35 8.13 7.56 -7.20
C ARG A 35 8.38 6.32 -8.05
N ALA A 36 7.77 5.21 -7.66
CA ALA A 36 7.73 4.01 -8.48
C ALA A 36 6.85 4.25 -9.71
N GLU A 37 7.23 3.69 -10.85
CA GLU A 37 6.37 3.70 -12.04
C GLU A 37 5.05 3.00 -11.75
N ASP A 38 3.96 3.46 -12.35
CA ASP A 38 2.61 2.92 -12.12
C ASP A 38 2.54 1.40 -12.34
N ALA A 39 3.22 0.90 -13.37
CA ALA A 39 3.32 -0.54 -13.64
C ALA A 39 4.02 -1.31 -12.51
N LEU A 40 5.07 -0.73 -11.92
CA LEU A 40 5.78 -1.34 -10.79
C LEU A 40 4.94 -1.25 -9.51
N TYR A 41 4.29 -0.11 -9.28
CA TYR A 41 3.39 0.13 -8.17
C TYR A 41 2.27 -0.92 -8.11
N GLU A 42 1.59 -1.13 -9.24
CA GLU A 42 0.49 -2.09 -9.35
C GLU A 42 0.98 -3.53 -9.12
N LYS A 43 2.14 -3.89 -9.70
CA LYS A 43 2.76 -5.21 -9.48
C LYS A 43 3.07 -5.47 -8.00
N ARG A 44 3.63 -4.48 -7.31
CA ARG A 44 3.92 -4.55 -5.86
C ARG A 44 2.64 -4.67 -5.03
N LEU A 45 1.60 -3.92 -5.39
CA LEU A 45 0.29 -3.99 -4.75
C LEU A 45 -0.36 -5.36 -4.92
N MET A 46 -0.30 -5.96 -6.11
CA MET A 46 -0.81 -7.33 -6.32
C MET A 46 -0.11 -8.34 -5.39
N THR A 47 1.21 -8.23 -5.25
CA THR A 47 1.97 -9.07 -4.30
C THR A 47 1.52 -8.83 -2.85
N CYS A 48 1.34 -7.56 -2.44
CA CYS A 48 0.85 -7.21 -1.11
C CYS A 48 -0.59 -7.70 -0.86
N ARG A 49 -1.46 -7.68 -1.87
CA ARG A 49 -2.87 -8.10 -1.76
C ARG A 49 -2.99 -9.60 -1.48
N SER A 50 -2.10 -10.39 -2.05
CA SER A 50 -1.98 -11.83 -1.78
C SER A 50 -1.11 -12.14 -0.55
N CYS A 51 -0.54 -11.13 0.10
CA CYS A 51 0.32 -11.32 1.27
C CYS A 51 -0.52 -11.56 2.53
N ASP A 52 -0.07 -12.48 3.39
CA ASP A 52 -0.69 -12.74 4.69
C ASP A 52 -0.43 -11.64 5.71
N TYR A 53 0.64 -10.87 5.53
CA TYR A 53 1.01 -9.76 6.41
C TYR A 53 0.26 -8.45 6.13
N LEU A 54 -0.61 -8.40 5.11
CA LEU A 54 -1.42 -7.23 4.82
C LEU A 54 -2.61 -7.20 5.77
N THR A 55 -2.71 -6.16 6.59
CA THR A 55 -3.82 -5.93 7.52
C THR A 55 -4.10 -4.44 7.59
N GLU A 56 -5.33 -4.02 7.29
CA GLU A 56 -5.79 -2.63 7.39
C GLU A 56 -4.85 -1.67 6.65
N ALA A 57 -4.62 -1.96 5.36
CA ALA A 57 -3.69 -1.24 4.47
C ALA A 57 -2.23 -1.20 4.92
N THR A 58 -1.90 -1.87 6.02
CA THR A 58 -0.62 -1.81 6.70
C THR A 58 0.05 -3.16 6.60
N CYS A 59 1.34 -3.16 6.32
CA CYS A 59 2.12 -4.38 6.33
C CYS A 59 2.60 -4.65 7.76
N GLN A 60 2.08 -5.71 8.38
CA GLN A 60 2.43 -6.16 9.73
C GLN A 60 3.92 -6.48 9.88
N ALA A 61 4.63 -6.75 8.78
CA ALA A 61 6.08 -6.93 8.77
C ALA A 61 6.87 -5.68 9.18
N CYS A 62 6.27 -4.50 9.00
CA CYS A 62 7.01 -3.24 9.06
C CYS A 62 6.27 -2.07 9.67
N GLY A 63 4.97 -2.21 9.94
CA GLY A 63 4.13 -1.13 10.45
C GLY A 63 3.87 0.02 9.47
N CYS A 64 4.28 -0.07 8.20
CA CYS A 64 4.00 0.95 7.18
C CYS A 64 2.88 0.54 6.22
N TYR A 65 2.22 1.56 5.67
CA TYR A 65 1.21 1.39 4.63
C TYR A 65 1.82 0.80 3.36
N VAL A 66 1.16 -0.25 2.83
CA VAL A 66 1.64 -0.94 1.62
C VAL A 66 1.61 -0.05 0.39
N GLU A 67 0.63 0.84 0.29
CA GLU A 67 0.50 1.80 -0.83
C GLU A 67 1.65 2.80 -0.83
N LEU A 68 1.95 3.44 0.31
CA LEU A 68 3.07 4.38 0.38
C LEU A 68 4.41 3.73 0.07
N ARG A 69 4.59 2.49 0.55
CA ARG A 69 5.81 1.75 0.30
C ARG A 69 5.91 1.30 -1.15
N ALA A 70 4.82 0.82 -1.74
CA ALA A 70 4.80 0.45 -3.14
C ALA A 70 5.07 1.67 -4.03
N ALA A 71 4.54 2.85 -3.66
CA ALA A 71 4.72 4.12 -4.38
C ALA A 71 6.15 4.65 -4.26
N ALA A 72 6.89 4.29 -3.21
CA ALA A 72 8.29 4.64 -3.07
C ALA A 72 9.19 3.66 -3.85
N LYS A 73 9.85 4.14 -4.90
CA LYS A 73 10.80 3.37 -5.73
C LYS A 73 11.93 2.78 -4.90
N ARG A 74 12.51 3.61 -4.01
CA ARG A 74 13.61 3.24 -3.12
C ARG A 74 13.19 2.33 -1.97
N ALA A 75 11.89 2.22 -1.68
CA ALA A 75 11.41 1.31 -0.66
C ALA A 75 11.24 -0.10 -1.25
N GLY A 76 11.72 -1.09 -0.51
CA GLY A 76 11.58 -2.51 -0.86
C GLY A 76 10.73 -3.25 0.14
N CYS A 77 10.26 -4.44 -0.24
CA CYS A 77 9.63 -5.34 0.72
C CYS A 77 10.68 -5.82 1.75
N PRO A 78 10.43 -5.72 3.07
CA PRO A 78 11.34 -6.22 4.10
C PRO A 78 11.53 -7.73 4.01
N TYR A 79 10.51 -8.44 3.51
CA TYR A 79 10.56 -9.87 3.22
C TYR A 79 11.01 -10.19 1.79
N LYS A 80 11.49 -9.21 1.02
CA LYS A 80 11.93 -9.36 -0.39
C LYS A 80 10.92 -10.11 -1.28
N LYS A 81 9.61 -9.95 -1.01
CA LYS A 81 8.53 -10.55 -1.82
C LYS A 81 8.36 -9.85 -3.17
N TRP A 82 8.85 -8.62 -3.27
CA TRP A 82 8.94 -7.77 -4.45
C TRP A 82 10.07 -6.76 -4.27
#